data_AF-X0UU61-F1
#
_entry.id   AF-X0UU61-F1
#
_cell.length_a   1.000
_cell.length_b   1.000
_cell.length_c   1.000
_cell.angle_alpha   90.00
_cell.angle_beta   90.00
_cell.angle_gamma   90.00
#
_symmetry.space_group_name_H-M   'P 1'
#
loop_
_entity.id
_entity.type
_entity.pdbx_description
1 polymer ?
#
loop_
_entity_poly.entity_id
_entity_poly.type
_entity_poly.pdbx_seq_one_letter_code
_entity_poly.pdbx_strand_id
1 'polypeptide(L)'
;AGEMFKIPIRRALPPAPPEKLRLFPEEPPGTLFSLNVGSLLLKYGTVAEPFMIPRIARVLEEELDKLRNAATRLRDAYFFTKEINIATFRRK
;
A
#
# COMPACT_ATOMS: atom_id res chain seq x y z
N ALA A 1 2.74 15.58 0.89
CA ALA A 1 3.16 14.18 1.00
C ALA A 1 1.93 13.30 0.77
N GLY A 2 1.99 12.31 -0.12
CA GLY A 2 0.84 11.49 -0.51
C GLY A 2 0.38 10.49 0.56
N GLU A 3 -0.88 10.07 0.47
CA GLU A 3 -1.53 9.14 1.39
C GLU A 3 -1.16 7.66 1.09
N MET A 4 0.01 7.19 1.56
CA MET A 4 0.49 5.80 1.36
C MET A 4 1.16 5.17 2.60
N PHE A 5 1.04 3.85 2.76
CA PHE A 5 1.80 3.07 3.75
C PHE A 5 2.91 2.24 3.11
N LYS A 6 4.10 2.26 3.70
CA LYS A 6 5.23 1.40 3.31
C LYS A 6 5.48 0.34 4.38
N ILE A 7 5.25 -0.92 4.03
CA ILE A 7 5.54 -2.06 4.91
C ILE A 7 6.82 -2.75 4.42
N PRO A 8 7.90 -2.81 5.21
CA PRO A 8 9.10 -3.54 4.83
C PRO A 8 8.88 -5.07 4.86
N ILE A 9 9.41 -5.76 3.86
CA ILE A 9 9.45 -7.21 3.63
C ILE A 9 10.93 -7.59 3.59
N ARG A 10 11.31 -8.63 4.33
CA ARG A 10 12.70 -9.12 4.41
C ARG A 10 13.20 -9.83 3.15
N ARG A 11 12.45 -9.78 2.05
CA ARG A 11 12.74 -10.53 0.81
C ARG A 11 12.56 -9.61 -0.39
N ALA A 12 13.59 -9.55 -1.24
CA ALA A 12 13.49 -8.91 -2.55
C ALA A 12 12.51 -9.72 -3.41
N LEU A 13 11.50 -9.04 -3.95
CA LEU A 13 10.59 -9.62 -4.93
C LEU A 13 11.24 -9.53 -6.32
N PRO A 14 11.04 -10.52 -7.20
CA PRO A 14 11.58 -10.46 -8.55
C PRO A 14 11.05 -9.22 -9.28
N PRO A 15 11.84 -8.60 -10.18
CA PRO A 15 11.40 -7.45 -10.94
C PRO A 15 10.15 -7.81 -11.75
N ALA A 16 9.14 -6.97 -11.70
CA ALA A 16 7.89 -7.22 -12.39
C ALA A 16 8.02 -6.96 -13.90
N PRO A 17 7.38 -7.77 -14.76
CA PRO A 17 7.27 -7.50 -16.20
C PRO A 17 6.69 -6.09 -16.48
N PRO A 18 7.17 -5.37 -17.51
CA PRO A 18 6.71 -4.01 -17.83
C PRO A 18 5.19 -3.87 -17.98
N GLU A 19 4.56 -4.90 -18.54
CA GLU A 19 3.12 -5.04 -18.72
C GLU A 19 2.29 -5.07 -17.42
N LYS A 20 2.93 -5.33 -16.27
CA LYS A 20 2.30 -5.28 -14.95
C LYS A 20 2.49 -3.94 -14.24
N LEU A 21 3.31 -3.04 -14.79
CA LEU A 21 3.49 -1.70 -14.25
C LEU A 21 2.22 -0.88 -14.53
N ARG A 22 1.74 -0.19 -13.50
CA ARG A 22 0.60 0.72 -13.57
C ARG A 22 0.99 2.06 -12.96
N LEU A 23 0.40 3.13 -13.48
CA LEU A 23 0.53 4.45 -12.88
C LEU A 23 -0.19 4.45 -11.54
N PHE A 24 0.58 4.62 -10.47
CA PHE A 24 0.09 4.57 -9.10
C PHE A 24 -1.06 5.58 -8.84
N PRO A 25 -1.07 6.81 -9.38
CA PRO A 25 -2.18 7.74 -9.21
C PRO A 25 -3.50 7.26 -9.82
N GLU A 26 -3.47 6.50 -10.91
CA GLU A 26 -4.65 6.11 -11.69
C GLU A 26 -5.41 4.93 -11.07
N GLU A 27 -4.71 4.07 -10.32
CA GLU A 27 -5.34 2.90 -9.71
C GLU A 27 -6.26 3.31 -8.53
N PRO A 28 -7.39 2.63 -8.30
CA PRO A 28 -8.31 2.98 -7.22
C PRO A 28 -7.74 2.70 -5.82
N PRO A 29 -8.30 3.30 -4.76
CA PRO A 29 -8.07 2.86 -3.38
C PRO A 29 -8.33 1.36 -3.21
N GLY A 30 -7.58 0.72 -2.30
CA GLY A 30 -7.56 -0.71 -2.09
C GLY A 30 -6.52 -1.45 -2.95
N THR A 31 -5.84 -0.77 -3.87
CA THR A 31 -4.83 -1.41 -4.72
C THR A 31 -3.53 -1.67 -3.96
N LEU A 32 -3.04 -2.91 -4.04
CA LEU A 32 -1.81 -3.37 -3.43
C LEU A 32 -0.71 -3.48 -4.49
N PHE A 33 0.44 -2.90 -4.19
CA PHE A 33 1.61 -2.84 -5.06
C PHE A 33 2.85 -3.42 -4.40
N SER A 34 3.76 -3.93 -5.25
CA SER A 34 5.08 -4.39 -4.82
C SER A 34 6.13 -3.36 -5.15
N LEU A 35 6.92 -2.94 -4.17
CA LEU A 35 8.19 -2.26 -4.40
C LEU A 35 9.31 -3.29 -4.56
N ASN A 36 10.21 -3.05 -5.51
CA ASN A 36 11.38 -3.92 -5.79
C ASN A 36 12.24 -4.17 -4.53
N VAL A 37 12.21 -3.26 -3.56
CA VAL A 37 13.00 -3.32 -2.32
C VAL A 37 12.22 -3.97 -1.17
N GLY A 38 11.53 -5.07 -1.46
CA GLY A 38 10.77 -5.84 -0.47
C GLY A 38 9.86 -4.93 0.34
N SER A 39 8.94 -4.21 -0.28
CA SER A 39 7.93 -3.47 0.48
C SER A 39 6.59 -3.57 -0.21
N LEU A 40 5.52 -3.67 0.56
CA LEU A 40 4.17 -3.56 0.03
C LEU A 40 3.66 -2.13 0.23
N LEU A 41 3.00 -1.61 -0.81
CA LEU A 41 2.26 -0.36 -0.74
C LEU A 41 0.78 -0.66 -0.91
N LEU A 42 -0.03 -0.16 0.01
CA LEU A 42 -1.49 -0.24 -0.08
C LEU A 42 -2.04 1.19 -0.21
N LYS A 43 -2.68 1.47 -1.34
CA LYS A 43 -3.30 2.77 -1.60
C LYS A 43 -4.62 2.86 -0.85
N TYR A 44 -4.80 3.85 0.01
CA TYR A 44 -6.05 4.08 0.75
C TYR A 44 -6.77 5.38 0.38
N GLY A 45 -6.12 6.25 -0.40
CA GLY A 45 -6.62 7.56 -0.80
C GLY A 45 -5.95 8.07 -2.08
N THR A 46 -5.93 9.39 -2.26
CA THR A 46 -5.36 10.02 -3.45
C THR A 46 -3.86 10.22 -3.29
N VAL A 47 -3.10 9.86 -4.33
CA VAL A 47 -1.65 10.04 -4.36
C VAL A 47 -1.26 10.77 -5.64
N ALA A 48 -0.51 11.85 -5.48
CA ALA A 48 -0.08 12.71 -6.59
C ALA A 48 1.19 12.21 -7.28
N GLU A 49 1.94 11.31 -6.65
CA GLU A 49 3.26 10.89 -7.13
C GLU A 49 3.14 9.91 -8.32
N PRO A 50 3.74 10.21 -9.49
CA PRO A 50 3.52 9.48 -10.73
C PRO A 50 4.43 8.23 -10.84
N PHE A 51 4.42 7.38 -9.83
CA PHE A 51 5.25 6.17 -9.86
C PHE A 51 4.64 5.06 -10.72
N MET A 52 5.49 4.36 -11.47
CA MET A 52 5.14 3.12 -12.16
C MET A 52 5.48 1.93 -11.27
N ILE A 53 4.45 1.32 -10.67
CA ILE A 53 4.64 0.27 -9.68
C ILE A 53 3.81 -0.95 -10.07
N PRO A 54 4.33 -2.18 -9.94
CA PRO A 54 3.57 -3.36 -10.25
C PRO A 54 2.43 -3.56 -9.26
N ARG A 55 1.20 -3.65 -9.80
CA ARG A 55 0.02 -4.08 -9.05
C ARG A 55 0.07 -5.59 -8.81
N ILE A 56 -0.23 -6.00 -7.59
CA ILE A 56 -0.27 -7.41 -7.19
C ILE A 56 -1.71 -7.87 -6.91
N ALA A 57 -2.49 -7.03 -6.24
CA ALA A 57 -3.84 -7.40 -5.78
C ALA A 57 -4.69 -6.14 -5.53
N ARG A 58 -5.97 -6.35 -5.22
CA ARG A 58 -6.89 -5.32 -4.75
C ARG A 58 -7.66 -5.87 -3.55
N VAL A 59 -7.86 -5.04 -2.54
CA VAL A 59 -8.74 -5.34 -1.40
C VAL A 59 -10.18 -5.45 -1.91
N LEU A 60 -10.96 -6.35 -1.30
CA LEU A 60 -12.38 -6.52 -1.61
C LEU A 60 -13.15 -5.23 -1.30
N GLU A 61 -14.20 -4.95 -2.08
CA GLU A 61 -14.89 -3.66 -2.00
C GLU A 61 -15.54 -3.45 -0.62
N GLU A 62 -16.11 -4.51 -0.05
CA GLU A 62 -16.70 -4.53 1.29
C GLU A 62 -15.68 -4.27 2.43
N GLU A 63 -14.38 -4.42 2.18
CA GLU A 63 -13.32 -4.18 3.15
C GLU A 63 -12.65 -2.79 2.99
N LEU A 64 -13.06 -1.98 1.99
CA LEU A 64 -12.44 -0.68 1.72
C LEU A 64 -12.65 0.34 2.85
N ASP A 65 -13.81 0.34 3.50
CA ASP A 65 -14.06 1.24 4.63
C ASP A 65 -13.19 0.89 5.84
N LYS A 66 -12.99 -0.41 6.09
CA LYS A 66 -12.06 -0.87 7.14
C LYS A 66 -10.63 -0.46 6.82
N LEU A 67 -10.21 -0.56 5.56
CA LEU A 67 -8.91 -0.07 5.10
C LEU A 67 -8.76 1.44 5.36
N ARG A 68 -9.76 2.25 4.98
CA ARG A 68 -9.72 3.70 5.19
C ARG A 68 -9.62 4.05 6.68
N ASN A 69 -10.37 3.37 7.54
CA ASN A 69 -10.33 3.60 8.98
C ASN A 69 -8.97 3.21 9.58
N ALA A 70 -8.41 2.06 9.18
CA ALA A 70 -7.07 1.66 9.58
C ALA A 70 -6.01 2.68 9.12
N ALA A 71 -6.15 3.20 7.90
CA ALA A 71 -5.27 4.20 7.35
C ALA A 71 -5.27 5.50 8.16
N THR A 72 -6.45 6.04 8.48
CA THR A 72 -6.56 7.24 9.32
C THR A 72 -5.88 7.04 10.67
N ARG A 73 -6.13 5.90 11.34
CA ARG A 73 -5.52 5.58 12.64
C ARG A 73 -4.00 5.50 12.56
N LEU A 74 -3.46 4.85 11.53
CA LEU A 74 -2.02 4.75 11.32
C LEU A 74 -1.38 6.11 11.00
N ARG A 75 -2.06 6.94 10.21
CA ARG A 75 -1.62 8.31 9.92
C ARG A 75 -1.57 9.14 11.20
N ASP A 76 -2.63 9.11 11.98
CA ASP A 76 -2.72 9.87 13.23
C ASP A 76 -1.68 9.35 14.24
N ALA A 77 -1.46 8.03 14.31
CA ALA A 77 -0.40 7.46 15.11
C ALA A 77 0.99 7.94 14.65
N TYR A 78 1.23 8.00 13.35
CA TYR A 78 2.48 8.52 12.80
C TYR A 78 2.73 9.99 13.16
N PHE A 79 1.70 10.84 13.10
CA PHE A 79 1.87 12.28 13.38
C PHE A 79 1.87 12.61 14.87
N PHE A 80 0.98 12.00 15.66
CA PHE A 80 0.68 12.45 17.02
C PHE A 80 1.23 11.52 18.11
N THR A 81 0.96 10.21 18.05
CA THR A 81 1.22 9.31 19.18
C THR A 81 2.56 8.57 19.10
N LYS A 82 3.12 8.43 17.90
CA LYS A 82 4.31 7.63 17.58
C LYS A 82 4.21 6.16 18.00
N GLU A 83 3.00 5.63 18.15
CA GLU A 83 2.76 4.22 18.46
C GLU A 83 3.30 3.30 17.36
N ILE A 84 3.97 2.23 17.78
CA ILE A 84 4.46 1.20 16.87
C ILE A 84 3.30 0.30 16.47
N ASN A 85 2.99 0.27 15.19
CA ASN A 85 1.92 -0.54 14.63
C ASN A 85 2.51 -1.72 13.84
N ILE A 86 2.04 -2.94 14.13
CA ILE A 86 2.52 -4.17 13.49
C ILE A 86 1.46 -4.67 12.51
N ALA A 87 1.81 -4.73 11.23
CA ALA A 87 0.99 -5.37 10.20
C ALA A 87 1.44 -6.83 10.01
N THR A 88 0.49 -7.77 10.04
CA THR A 88 0.75 -9.19 9.78
C THR A 88 0.05 -9.62 8.50
N PHE A 89 0.80 -10.19 7.55
CA PHE A 89 0.23 -10.81 6.36
C PHE A 89 0.10 -12.32 6.59
N ARG A 90 -1.11 -12.88 6.46
CA ARG A 90 -1.37 -14.31 6.61
C ARG A 90 -1.99 -14.86 5.33
N ARG A 91 -1.55 -16.03 4.91
CA ARG A 91 -2.25 -16.81 3.89
C ARG A 91 -3.52 -17.36 4.54
N LYS A 92 -4.69 -17.06 3.95
CA LYS A 92 -5.93 -17.78 4.27
C LYS A 92 -5.86 -19.18 3.67
#